data_AF-A0A653TJI2-F1
#
_entry.id   AF-A0A653TJI2-F1
#
_cell.length_a   1.000
_cell.length_b   1.000
_cell.length_c   1.000
_cell.angle_alpha   90.00
_cell.angle_beta   90.00
_cell.angle_gamma   90.00
#
_symmetry.space_group_name_H-M   'P 1'
#
loop_
_entity.id
_entity.type
_entity.pdbx_description
1 polymer ?
#
loop_
_entity_poly.entity_id
_entity_poly.type
_entity_poly.pdbx_seq_one_letter_code
_entity_poly.pdbx_strand_id
1 'polypeptide(L)'
;MNPYSLMLRKASMEILQFQQTSAEADHFKKGWFEQIASRLEHASCLSEPESAEREILSMARSDADSGPLNENAMPSFYVALDAVQRTRKRRSV
;
A
#
# COMPACT_ATOMS: atom_id res chain seq x y z
N MET A 1 -18.32 -3.08 -0.51
CA MET A 1 -17.07 -2.73 -1.21
C MET A 1 -16.23 -1.91 -0.26
N ASN A 2 -14.95 -2.26 -0.06
CA ASN A 2 -14.12 -1.52 0.88
C ASN A 2 -13.80 -0.11 0.33
N PRO A 3 -13.74 0.94 1.18
CA PRO A 3 -13.57 2.32 0.71
C PRO A 3 -12.16 2.62 0.19
N TYR A 4 -11.21 1.71 0.41
CA TYR A 4 -9.79 1.86 0.06
C TYR A 4 -9.44 1.15 -1.26
N SER A 5 -10.36 0.36 -1.84
CA SER A 5 -10.10 -0.53 -2.99
C SER A 5 -9.44 0.19 -4.16
N LEU A 6 -9.95 1.37 -4.53
CA LEU A 6 -9.40 2.15 -5.63
C LEU A 6 -7.98 2.64 -5.33
N MET A 7 -7.72 3.09 -4.09
CA MET A 7 -6.41 3.58 -3.67
C MET A 7 -5.38 2.46 -3.66
N LEU A 8 -5.75 1.29 -3.13
CA LEU A 8 -4.89 0.11 -3.06
C LEU A 8 -4.57 -0.47 -4.44
N ARG A 9 -5.58 -0.54 -5.33
CA ARG A 9 -5.36 -0.96 -6.71
C ARG A 9 -4.44 -0.01 -7.46
N LYS A 10 -4.60 1.30 -7.25
CA LYS A 10 -3.73 2.31 -7.84
C LYS A 10 -2.30 2.21 -7.30
N ALA A 11 -2.14 2.01 -5.99
CA ALA A 11 -0.83 1.80 -5.36
C ALA A 11 -0.10 0.57 -5.92
N SER A 12 -0.83 -0.52 -6.21
CA SER A 12 -0.28 -1.72 -6.86
C SER A 12 0.32 -1.40 -8.24
N MET A 13 -0.34 -0.54 -9.02
CA MET A 13 0.18 -0.09 -10.31
C MET A 13 1.38 0.86 -10.16
N GLU A 14 1.32 1.78 -9.20
CA GLU A 14 2.37 2.75 -8.92
C GLU A 14 3.70 2.06 -8.57
N ILE A 15 3.68 1.02 -7.73
CA ILE A 15 4.90 0.32 -7.36
C ILE A 15 5.53 -0.46 -8.52
N LEU A 16 4.71 -1.06 -9.39
CA LEU A 16 5.19 -1.73 -10.60
C LEU A 16 5.76 -0.72 -11.61
N GLN A 17 5.16 0.46 -11.69
CA GLN A 17 5.70 1.55 -12.51
C GLN A 17 7.01 2.09 -11.93
N PHE A 18 7.11 2.25 -10.61
CA PHE A 18 8.33 2.66 -9.93
C PHE A 18 9.48 1.69 -10.22
N GLN A 19 9.21 0.39 -10.19
CA GLN A 19 10.18 -0.65 -10.57
C GLN A 19 10.75 -0.47 -11.98
N GLN A 20 9.96 0.03 -12.92
CA GLN A 20 10.37 0.20 -14.32
C GLN A 20 11.07 1.54 -14.59
N THR A 21 10.82 2.55 -13.76
CA THR A 21 11.16 3.95 -14.06
C THR A 21 12.23 4.53 -13.14
N SER A 22 12.42 3.95 -11.94
CA SER A 22 13.34 4.46 -10.95
C SER A 22 14.64 3.66 -10.92
N ALA A 23 15.78 4.36 -11.04
CA ALA A 23 17.10 3.76 -10.82
C ALA A 23 17.27 3.24 -9.37
N GLU A 24 16.51 3.77 -8.41
CA GLU A 24 16.52 3.28 -7.02
C GLU A 24 15.93 1.86 -6.92
N ALA A 25 15.07 1.47 -7.87
CA ALA A 25 14.48 0.14 -7.87
C ALA A 25 15.49 -0.97 -8.21
N ASP A 26 16.58 -0.64 -8.92
CA ASP A 26 17.64 -1.59 -9.28
C ASP A 26 18.38 -2.15 -8.06
N HIS A 27 18.29 -1.46 -6.92
CA HIS A 27 18.92 -1.87 -5.67
C HIS A 27 18.13 -2.96 -4.93
N PHE A 28 16.90 -3.27 -5.38
CA PHE A 28 16.02 -4.22 -4.73
C PHE A 28 15.76 -5.43 -5.63
N LYS A 29 15.46 -6.59 -5.01
CA LYS A 29 15.15 -7.81 -5.76
C LYS A 29 13.88 -7.58 -6.58
N LYS A 30 13.90 -7.89 -7.88
CA LYS A 30 12.73 -7.72 -8.78
C LYS A 30 11.44 -8.35 -8.23
N GLY A 31 11.53 -9.56 -7.66
CA GLY A 31 10.36 -10.24 -7.09
C GLY A 31 9.79 -9.60 -5.83
N TRP A 32 10.51 -8.66 -5.21
CA TRP A 32 10.04 -7.97 -4.01
C TRP A 32 8.94 -6.94 -4.35
N PHE A 33 9.11 -6.16 -5.42
CA PHE A 33 8.07 -5.21 -5.88
C PHE A 33 6.79 -5.94 -6.31
N GLU A 34 6.93 -7.07 -7.02
CA GLU A 34 5.81 -7.91 -7.43
C GLU A 34 5.02 -8.47 -6.23
N GLN A 35 5.72 -8.87 -5.16
CA GLN A 35 5.08 -9.30 -3.92
C GLN A 35 4.26 -8.20 -3.26
N ILE A 36 4.80 -6.97 -3.19
CA ILE A 36 4.05 -5.82 -2.65
C ILE A 36 2.85 -5.48 -3.55
N ALA A 37 3.03 -5.46 -4.87
CA ALA A 37 1.96 -5.19 -5.82
C ALA A 37 0.81 -6.21 -5.69
N SER A 38 1.15 -7.50 -5.58
CA SER A 38 0.18 -8.58 -5.37
C SER A 38 -0.55 -8.44 -4.04
N ARG A 39 0.16 -8.07 -2.96
CA ARG A 39 -0.45 -7.83 -1.65
C ARG A 39 -1.43 -6.65 -1.68
N LEU A 40 -1.08 -5.56 -2.35
CA LEU A 40 -1.96 -4.39 -2.55
C LEU A 40 -3.20 -4.74 -3.36
N GLU A 41 -3.04 -5.52 -4.43
CA GLU A 41 -4.16 -5.99 -5.24
C GLU A 41 -5.09 -6.89 -4.43
N HIS A 42 -4.55 -7.83 -3.66
CA HIS A 42 -5.34 -8.68 -2.78
C HIS A 42 -6.12 -7.85 -1.74
N ALA A 43 -5.45 -6.90 -1.08
CA ALA A 43 -6.08 -6.01 -0.11
C ALA A 43 -7.19 -5.16 -0.75
N SER A 44 -7.03 -4.77 -2.03
CA SER A 44 -8.04 -4.03 -2.77
C SER A 44 -9.34 -4.81 -2.98
N CYS A 45 -9.25 -6.15 -3.07
CA CYS A 45 -10.36 -7.06 -3.28
C CYS A 45 -11.09 -7.47 -2.00
N LEU A 46 -10.54 -7.13 -0.83
CA LEU A 46 -11.18 -7.44 0.45
C LEU A 46 -12.55 -6.77 0.54
N SER A 47 -13.58 -7.54 0.90
CA SER A 47 -14.95 -7.04 0.93
C SER A 47 -15.21 -6.14 2.15
N GLU A 48 -14.57 -6.48 3.27
CA GLU A 48 -14.73 -5.82 4.56
C GLU A 48 -13.72 -4.67 4.74
N PRO A 49 -14.19 -3.47 5.12
CA PRO A 49 -13.32 -2.33 5.40
C PRO A 49 -12.28 -2.60 6.48
N GLU A 50 -12.65 -3.29 7.56
CA GLU A 50 -11.74 -3.59 8.67
C GLU A 50 -10.59 -4.51 8.27
N SER A 51 -10.88 -5.49 7.40
CA SER A 51 -9.87 -6.41 6.87
C SER A 51 -8.88 -5.65 5.98
N ALA A 52 -9.36 -4.72 5.15
CA ALA A 52 -8.49 -3.82 4.38
C ALA A 52 -7.68 -2.87 5.29
N GLU A 53 -8.27 -2.31 6.35
CA GLU A 53 -7.56 -1.46 7.33
C GLU A 53 -6.41 -2.22 7.99
N ARG A 54 -6.62 -3.49 8.37
CA ARG A 54 -5.58 -4.34 8.98
C ARG A 54 -4.43 -4.59 8.02
N GLU A 55 -4.72 -4.87 6.75
CA GLU A 55 -3.66 -5.05 5.74
C GLU A 55 -2.87 -3.76 5.51
N ILE A 56 -3.55 -2.62 5.36
CA ILE A 56 -2.88 -1.32 5.21
C ILE A 56 -1.93 -1.04 6.37
N LEU A 57 -2.39 -1.27 7.61
CA LEU A 57 -1.56 -1.05 8.80
C LEU A 57 -0.44 -2.07 8.95
N SER A 58 -0.65 -3.31 8.50
CA SER A 58 0.36 -4.36 8.52
C SER A 58 1.48 -4.03 7.52
N MET A 59 1.11 -3.63 6.30
CA MET A 59 2.05 -3.14 5.28
C MET A 59 2.83 -1.93 5.78
N ALA A 60 2.16 -0.90 6.30
CA ALA A 60 2.83 0.30 6.80
C ALA A 60 3.85 0.02 7.91
N ARG A 61 3.66 -1.04 8.71
CA ARG A 61 4.63 -1.48 9.72
C ARG A 61 5.78 -2.27 9.09
N SER A 62 5.49 -3.19 8.16
CA SER A 62 6.52 -3.97 7.47
C SER A 62 7.41 -3.09 6.59
N ASP A 63 6.85 -2.03 6.01
CA ASP A 63 7.52 -1.11 5.10
C ASP A 63 8.53 -0.22 5.83
N ALA A 64 8.23 0.16 7.08
CA ALA A 64 9.10 0.96 7.93
C ALA A 64 10.47 0.30 8.22
N ASP A 65 10.56 -1.03 8.10
CA ASP A 65 11.74 -1.80 8.48
C ASP A 65 12.55 -2.32 7.26
N SER A 66 12.07 -2.24 6.01
CA SER A 66 12.61 -3.13 4.95
C SER A 66 12.65 -2.68 3.48
N GLY A 67 12.28 -1.44 3.07
CA GLY A 67 12.39 -1.10 1.64
C GLY A 67 12.25 0.37 1.24
N PRO A 68 12.36 0.70 -0.08
CA PRO A 68 12.26 2.05 -0.64
C PRO A 68 10.79 2.49 -0.78
N LEU A 69 9.91 1.95 0.07
CA LEU A 69 8.50 2.30 0.10
C LEU A 69 8.43 3.64 0.80
N ASN A 70 8.68 4.65 -0.01
CA ASN A 70 8.51 6.04 0.32
C ASN A 70 7.27 6.53 -0.43
N GLU A 71 6.82 7.74 -0.09
CA GLU A 71 5.65 8.37 -0.71
C GLU A 71 5.79 8.52 -2.24
N ASN A 72 7.02 8.47 -2.78
CA ASN A 72 7.26 8.57 -4.22
C ASN A 72 6.96 7.25 -4.96
N ALA A 73 7.18 6.09 -4.31
CA ALA A 73 6.97 4.79 -4.93
C ALA A 73 5.49 4.37 -4.98
N MET A 74 4.69 4.79 -3.99
CA MET A 74 3.28 4.40 -3.88
C MET A 74 2.41 5.48 -3.21
N PRO A 75 2.30 6.70 -3.76
CA PRO A 75 1.57 7.80 -3.13
C PRO A 75 0.13 7.44 -2.77
N SER A 76 -0.55 6.63 -3.59
CA SER A 76 -1.93 6.22 -3.31
C SER A 76 -2.06 5.32 -2.07
N PHE A 77 -1.01 4.57 -1.70
CA PHE A 77 -1.01 3.80 -0.45
C PHE A 77 -0.99 4.72 0.77
N TYR A 78 -0.20 5.79 0.75
CA TYR A 78 -0.15 6.75 1.85
C TYR A 78 -1.46 7.53 2.01
N VAL A 79 -2.15 7.83 0.91
CA VAL A 79 -3.51 8.37 0.97
C VAL A 79 -4.47 7.38 1.64
N ALA A 80 -4.38 6.08 1.32
CA ALA A 80 -5.17 5.06 1.99
C ALA A 80 -4.83 4.98 3.49
N LEU A 81 -3.54 5.00 3.84
CA LEU A 81 -3.06 4.97 5.22
C LEU A 81 -3.59 6.16 6.05
N ASP A 82 -3.51 7.39 5.51
CA ASP A 82 -4.07 8.58 6.16
C ASP A 82 -5.60 8.46 6.33
N ALA A 83 -6.31 7.95 5.32
CA ALA A 83 -7.76 7.69 5.43
C ALA A 83 -8.08 6.69 6.55
N VAL A 84 -7.30 5.62 6.71
CA VAL A 84 -7.42 4.66 7.81
C VAL A 84 -7.17 5.34 9.16
N GLN A 85 -6.09 6.12 9.28
CA GLN A 85 -5.75 6.82 10.52
C GLN A 85 -6.85 7.80 10.96
N ARG A 86 -7.39 8.58 10.02
CA ARG A 86 -8.52 9.50 10.29
C ARG A 86 -9.77 8.76 10.72
N THR A 87 -10.10 7.65 10.07
CA THR A 87 -11.28 6.83 10.40
C THR A 87 -11.17 6.26 11.80
N ARG A 88 -10.00 5.72 12.17
CA ARG A 88 -9.75 5.19 13.52
C ARG A 88 -9.81 6.28 14.59
N LYS A 89 -9.25 7.47 14.31
CA LYS A 89 -9.34 8.62 15.21
C LYS A 89 -10.80 9.02 15.48
N ARG A 90 -11.65 9.01 14.45
CA ARG A 90 -13.09 9.30 14.59
C ARG A 90 -13.85 8.23 15.37
N ARG A 91 -13.47 6.95 15.27
CA ARG A 91 -14.09 5.85 16.04
C ARG A 91 -13.68 5.81 17.51
N SER A 92 -12.56 6.46 17.86
CA SER A 92 -12.03 6.51 19.24
C SER A 92 -12.59 7.67 20.06
N VAL A 93 -13.43 8.52 19.46
CA VAL A 93 -14.14 9.64 20.08
C VAL A 93 -15.59 9.23 20.27
#